data_AF-A0A4P8HQY8-F1
#
_entry.id   AF-A0A4P8HQY8-F1
#
_cell.length_a   1.000
_cell.length_b   1.000
_cell.length_c   1.000
_cell.angle_alpha   90.00
_cell.angle_beta   90.00
_cell.angle_gamma   90.00
#
_symmetry.space_group_name_H-M   'P 1'
#
loop_
_entity.id
_entity.type
_entity.pdbx_description
1 polymer ?
#
loop_
_entity_poly.entity_id
_entity_poly.type
_entity_poly.pdbx_seq_one_letter_code
_entity_poly.pdbx_strand_id
1 'polypeptide(L)' 'MTEEKARLYKKARFTEEARGLEPGFPDGLVRVKFLAMMWNAYHRVHEPVFSVYRTDRSGDFVGTFFARSLRDFAQ' A
#
# COMPACT_ATOMS: atom_id res chain seq x y z
N MET A 1 3.31 19.55 7.16
CA MET A 1 2.39 18.43 7.37
C MET A 1 2.44 18.06 8.85
N THR A 2 1.38 18.33 9.61
CA THR A 2 1.32 18.12 11.06
C THR A 2 1.38 16.63 11.41
N GLU A 3 2.15 16.29 12.46
CA GLU A 3 2.46 14.92 12.91
C GLU A 3 1.23 14.01 13.11
N GLU A 4 0.06 14.58 13.38
CA GLU A 4 -1.20 13.83 13.46
C GLU A 4 -1.58 13.11 12.16
N LYS A 5 -1.28 13.69 11.00
CA LYS A 5 -1.54 13.00 9.73
C LYS A 5 -0.59 11.82 9.55
N ALA A 6 0.63 11.87 10.06
CA ALA A 6 1.60 10.78 9.95
C ALA A 6 1.14 9.52 10.71
N ARG A 7 0.42 9.67 11.84
CA ARG A 7 -0.12 8.55 12.63
C ARG A 7 -1.20 7.71 11.93
N LEU A 8 -1.85 8.24 10.89
CA LEU A 8 -2.87 7.51 10.13
C LEU A 8 -2.32 6.62 9.02
N TYR A 9 -1.06 6.83 8.64
CA TYR A 9 -0.43 6.04 7.60
C TYR A 9 0.44 4.97 8.23
N LYS A 10 0.31 3.74 7.72
CA LYS A 10 1.26 2.67 7.98
C LYS A 10 2.35 2.70 6.92
N LYS A 11 3.44 1.98 7.15
CA LYS A 11 4.47 1.72 6.14
C LYS A 11 4.33 0.29 5.65
N ALA A 12 4.59 0.05 4.38
CA ALA A 12 4.59 -1.28 3.80
C ALA A 12 5.62 -1.35 2.67
N ARG A 13 5.77 -2.53 2.08
CA ARG A 13 6.52 -2.76 0.83
C ARG A 13 5.68 -3.58 -0.12
N PHE A 14 5.89 -3.42 -1.43
CA PHE A 14 5.30 -4.35 -2.39
C PHE A 14 5.93 -5.74 -2.27
N THR A 15 5.12 -6.78 -2.47
CA THR A 15 5.63 -8.15 -2.59
C THR A 15 6.43 -8.33 -3.88
N GLU A 16 7.29 -9.34 -3.94
CA GLU A 16 8.03 -9.66 -5.17
C GLU A 16 7.10 -9.98 -6.35
N GLU A 17 6.02 -10.71 -6.07
CA GLU A 17 4.97 -10.99 -7.05
C GLU A 17 4.35 -9.69 -7.58
N ALA A 18 3.95 -8.77 -6.69
CA ALA A 18 3.37 -7.49 -7.10
C ALA A 18 4.35 -6.65 -7.93
N ARG A 19 5.65 -6.65 -7.60
CA ARG A 19 6.69 -5.97 -8.38
C ARG A 19 6.94 -6.61 -9.74
N GLY A 20 6.75 -7.92 -9.87
CA GLY A 20 6.88 -8.62 -11.14
C GLY A 20 5.78 -8.29 -12.15
N LEU A 21 4.66 -7.72 -11.69
CA LEU A 21 3.52 -7.39 -12.54
C LEU A 21 3.66 -6.05 -13.28
N GLU A 22 4.38 -5.08 -12.71
CA GLU A 22 4.51 -3.75 -13.33
C GLU A 22 5.91 -3.15 -13.10
N PRO A 23 6.69 -2.92 -14.18
CA PRO A 23 7.94 -2.18 -14.08
C PRO A 23 7.64 -0.72 -13.75
N GLY A 24 7.87 -0.33 -12.50
CA GLY A 24 7.59 1.02 -12.01
C GLY A 24 7.13 1.10 -10.56
N PHE A 25 6.86 -0.05 -9.92
CA PHE A 25 6.54 -0.06 -8.49
C PHE A 25 7.74 0.38 -7.64
N PRO A 26 7.50 1.17 -6.57
CA PRO A 26 8.56 1.58 -5.66
C PRO A 26 9.29 0.37 -5.06
N ASP A 27 10.62 0.36 -5.16
CA ASP A 27 11.47 -0.67 -4.56
C ASP A 27 11.60 -0.53 -3.02
N GLY A 28 11.25 0.64 -2.49
CA GLY A 28 11.42 1.04 -1.10
C GLY A 28 10.19 0.87 -0.21
N LEU A 29 10.29 1.43 1.01
CA LEU A 29 9.13 1.59 1.89
C LEU A 29 8.14 2.58 1.27
N VAL A 30 6.90 2.13 1.14
CA VAL A 30 5.78 2.96 0.74
C VAL A 30 4.94 3.32 1.94
N ARG A 31 4.25 4.46 1.84
CA ARG A 31 3.26 4.86 2.83
C ARG A 31 1.90 4.35 2.40
N VAL A 32 1.15 3.78 3.33
CA VAL A 32 -0.16 3.18 3.03
C VAL A 32 -1.23 3.68 3.98
N LYS A 33 -2.44 3.87 3.46
CA LYS A 33 -3.63 4.25 4.22
C LYS A 33 -4.75 3.27 3.93
N PHE A 34 -5.35 2.70 4.97
CA PHE A 34 -6.53 1.86 4.79
C PHE A 34 -7.65 2.67 4.11
N LEU A 35 -8.21 2.10 3.05
CA LEU A 35 -9.30 2.70 2.29
C LEU A 35 -10.63 2.02 2.62
N ALA A 36 -10.73 0.71 2.37
CA ALA A 36 -11.95 -0.07 2.55
C ALA A 36 -11.65 -1.57 2.58
N MET A 37 -12.65 -2.38 2.96
CA MET A 37 -12.68 -3.81 2.66
C MET A 37 -13.34 -4.02 1.30
N MET A 38 -12.70 -4.76 0.40
CA MET A 38 -13.25 -5.04 -0.94
C MET A 38 -13.10 -6.52 -1.30
N TRP A 39 -13.95 -7.01 -2.21
CA TRP A 39 -13.85 -8.36 -2.75
C TRP A 39 -12.70 -8.46 -3.75
N ASN A 40 -11.71 -9.30 -3.45
CA ASN A 40 -10.66 -9.68 -4.39
C ASN A 40 -11.13 -10.85 -5.23
N ALA A 41 -11.43 -10.59 -6.50
CA ALA A 41 -11.94 -11.61 -7.43
C ALA A 41 -10.93 -12.73 -7.72
N TYR A 42 -9.63 -12.43 -7.75
CA TYR A 42 -8.59 -13.39 -8.06
C TYR A 42 -8.43 -14.43 -6.93
N HIS A 43 -8.40 -13.97 -5.68
CA HIS A 43 -8.29 -14.84 -4.51
C HIS A 43 -9.63 -15.28 -3.91
N ARG A 44 -10.76 -14.79 -4.46
CA ARG A 44 -12.13 -15.07 -4.02
C ARG A 44 -12.32 -14.84 -2.51
N VAL A 45 -11.83 -13.69 -2.01
CA VAL A 45 -11.89 -13.33 -0.58
C VAL A 45 -12.12 -11.83 -0.42
N HIS A 46 -12.78 -11.42 0.67
CA HIS A 46 -12.78 -10.00 1.08
C HIS A 46 -11.48 -9.68 1.79
N GLU A 47 -10.77 -8.64 1.35
CA GLU A 47 -9.54 -8.20 2.00
C GLU A 47 -9.42 -6.66 2.01
N PRO A 48 -8.57 -6.11 2.89
CA PRO A 48 -8.33 -4.68 2.95
C PRO A 48 -7.71 -4.15 1.66
N VAL A 49 -8.13 -2.96 1.25
CA VAL A 49 -7.50 -2.16 0.20
C VAL A 49 -6.85 -0.94 0.82
N PHE A 50 -5.65 -0.63 0.35
CA PHE A 50 -4.85 0.49 0.82
C PHE A 50 -4.54 1.46 -0.31
N SER A 51 -4.69 2.76 -0.05
CA SER A 51 -4.08 3.81 -0.85
C SER A 51 -2.58 3.84 -0.58
N VAL A 52 -1.77 3.77 -1.62
CA VAL A 52 -0.30 3.69 -1.56
C VAL A 52 0.32 4.96 -2.11
N TYR A 53 1.34 5.47 -1.40
CA TYR A 53 2.12 6.64 -1.78
C TYR A 53 3.59 6.27 -1.88
N ARG A 54 4.29 6.86 -2.85
CA ARG A 54 5.60 6.42 -3.33
C ARG A 54 6.67 6.37 -2.24
N THR A 55 6.62 7.27 -1.27
CA THR A 55 7.55 7.30 -0.14
C THR A 55 6.84 7.62 1.18
N ASP A 56 7.55 7.47 2.29
CA ASP A 56 7.09 7.81 3.65
C ASP A 56 6.87 9.31 3.88
N ARG A 57 7.46 10.16 3.03
CA ARG A 57 7.41 11.63 3.14
C ARG A 57 6.65 12.33 2.02
N SER A 58 6.45 11.67 0.87
CA SER A 58 5.80 12.28 -0.29
C SER A 58 4.28 12.11 -0.29
N GLY A 59 3.61 13.08 -0.91
CA GLY A 59 2.17 13.02 -1.24
C GLY A 59 1.89 12.27 -2.54
N ASP A 60 2.91 11.70 -3.18
CA ASP A 60 2.84 11.14 -4.53
C ASP A 60 2.04 9.84 -4.50
N PHE A 61 0.77 9.93 -4.89
CA PHE A 61 -0.14 8.80 -4.95
C PHE A 61 0.27 7.84 -6.07
N VAL A 62 0.43 6.57 -5.72
CA VAL A 62 0.78 5.50 -6.67
C VAL A 62 -0.49 4.80 -7.15
N GLY A 63 -1.39 4.48 -6.23
CA GLY A 63 -2.59 3.73 -6.54
C GLY A 63 -3.22 3.08 -5.32
N THR A 64 -4.24 2.26 -5.56
CA THR A 64 -4.90 1.44 -4.53
C THR A 64 -4.60 -0.02 -4.75
N PHE A 65 -4.19 -0.70 -3.69
CA PHE A 65 -3.74 -2.09 -3.76
C PHE A 65 -4.38 -2.93 -2.66
N PHE A 66 -4.68 -4.18 -2.97
CA PHE A 66 -5.12 -5.16 -1.98
C PHE A 66 -3.98 -5.46 -0.99
N ALA A 67 -4.35 -5.84 0.23
CA ALA A 67 -3.40 -6.14 1.31
C ALA A 67 -2.34 -7.16 0.89
N ARG A 68 -2.71 -8.17 0.11
CA ARG A 68 -1.79 -9.22 -0.38
C ARG A 68 -0.69 -8.72 -1.32
N SER A 69 -0.90 -7.60 -2.01
CA SER A 69 0.13 -6.97 -2.84
C SER A 69 1.20 -6.26 -1.98
N LEU A 70 0.98 -6.18 -0.67
CA LEU A 70 1.81 -5.47 0.28
C LEU A 70 2.29 -6.41 1.40
N ARG A 71 3.45 -6.10 1.99
CA ARG A 71 4.00 -6.81 3.14
C ARG A 71 4.63 -5.83 4.13
N ASP A 72 5.04 -6.37 5.28
CA ASP A 72 5.79 -5.64 6.31
C ASP A 72 5.08 -4.38 6.80
N PHE A 73 3.79 -4.51 7.15
CA PHE A 73 2.97 -3.42 7.69
C PHE A 73 3.53 -2.93 9.04
N ALA A 74 4.49 -2.01 8.99
CA ALA A 74 5.07 -1.35 10.15
C ALA A 74 4.27 -0.09 10.52
N GLN A 75 4.23 0.23 11.82
CA GLN A 75 3.74 1.52 12.32
C GLN A 75 4.79 2.61 12.12
#